data_AF-A0AAD5UF44-F1
#
_entry.id   AF-A0AAD5UF44-F1
#
_cell.length_a   1.000
_cell.length_b   1.000
_cell.length_c   1.000
_cell.angle_alpha   90.00
_cell.angle_beta   90.00
_cell.angle_gamma   90.00
#
_symmetry.space_group_name_H-M   'P 1'
#
loop_
_entity.id
_entity.type
_entity.pdbx_description
1 polymer ?
#
loop_
_entity_poly.entity_id
_entity_poly.type
_entity_poly.pdbx_seq_one_letter_code
_entity_poly.pdbx_strand_id
1 'polypeptide(L)'
;MEINVKLLLRYPLSPLCSYAQSPGSNPVFLDYNPYAFLVVLDYLRTNQVCIPRNVSTNLVKIVFDELRIDLPEFIETETYASLPNVNEPPPYTQNPTSSIAKPTIGFKLDNHQQILYNRLEPLMFGSIFPLLTSQFNLGHTQLKLAIIPPTIDPTKNASDLITEDVGYVKSYYSLKKGDPDLPFLIQPKVTELMEKILRYGSMDLKFVQIYVKNITLRLENAFGLLESKNTNILEMTLHLK
;
A
#
# COMPACT_ATOMS: atom_id res chain seq x y z
N MET A 1 4.03 1.43 28.45
CA MET A 1 4.26 -0.01 28.29
C MET A 1 5.46 -0.35 29.16
N GLU A 2 5.35 -1.33 30.06
CA GLU A 2 6.42 -1.65 31.02
C GLU A 2 7.21 -2.89 30.57
N ILE A 3 8.53 -2.82 30.66
CA ILE A 3 9.44 -3.90 30.28
C ILE A 3 10.33 -4.23 31.48
N ASN A 4 10.55 -5.52 31.71
CA ASN A 4 11.44 -5.97 32.76
C ASN A 4 12.90 -5.71 32.37
N VAL A 5 13.62 -4.93 33.19
CA VAL A 5 15.04 -4.57 33.01
C VAL A 5 15.93 -5.80 32.80
N LYS A 6 15.58 -6.96 33.38
CA LYS A 6 16.33 -8.22 33.22
C LYS A 6 16.36 -8.75 31.79
N LEU A 7 15.39 -8.39 30.95
CA LEU A 7 15.33 -8.80 29.54
C LEU A 7 16.27 -7.94 28.67
N LEU A 8 16.44 -6.66 29.02
CA LEU A 8 17.31 -5.72 28.31
C LEU A 8 18.79 -6.00 28.57
N LEU A 9 19.12 -6.56 29.74
CA LEU A 9 20.49 -6.98 30.10
C LEU A 9 21.01 -8.16 29.26
N ARG A 10 20.15 -8.88 28.53
CA ARG A 10 20.57 -9.97 27.64
C ARG A 10 21.27 -9.49 26.37
N TYR A 11 21.07 -8.23 26.00
CA TYR A 11 21.67 -7.60 24.82
C TYR A 11 22.53 -6.41 25.24
N PRO A 12 23.75 -6.64 25.76
CA PRO A 12 24.60 -5.59 26.32
C PRO A 12 25.06 -4.55 25.29
N LEU A 13 25.03 -4.90 24.00
CA LEU A 13 25.38 -4.02 22.89
C LEU A 13 24.22 -3.13 22.40
N SER A 14 23.00 -3.37 22.89
CA SER A 14 21.82 -2.61 22.48
C SER A 14 21.76 -1.24 23.17
N PRO A 15 21.28 -0.19 22.47
CA PRO A 15 21.01 1.12 23.08
C PRO A 15 20.05 1.01 24.28
N LEU A 16 19.13 0.04 24.24
CA LEU A 16 18.16 -0.23 25.31
C LEU A 16 18.79 -0.61 26.64
N CYS A 17 19.95 -1.29 26.63
CA CYS A 17 20.69 -1.63 27.84
C CYS A 17 21.28 -0.37 28.50
N SER A 18 21.77 0.58 27.70
CA SER A 18 22.29 1.86 28.21
C SER A 18 21.19 2.68 28.90
N TYR A 19 19.98 2.68 28.33
CA TYR A 19 18.82 3.33 28.96
C TYR A 19 18.37 2.62 30.23
N ALA A 20 18.41 1.29 30.26
CA ALA A 20 18.02 0.49 31.43
C ALA A 20 19.00 0.60 32.61
N GLN A 21 20.26 0.96 32.36
CA GLN A 21 21.28 1.20 33.39
C GLN A 21 21.24 2.63 33.96
N SER A 22 20.45 3.53 33.37
CA SER A 22 20.30 4.89 33.89
C SER A 22 19.51 4.88 35.20
N PRO A 23 20.03 5.49 36.29
CA PRO A 23 19.46 5.38 37.63
C PRO A 23 18.27 6.35 37.84
N GLY A 24 17.23 6.22 37.03
CA GLY A 24 16.01 7.00 37.17
C GLY A 24 14.80 6.25 36.62
N SER A 25 13.71 6.21 37.38
CA SER A 25 12.40 5.71 36.97
C SER A 25 11.71 6.65 35.98
N ASN A 26 12.47 7.25 35.05
CA ASN A 26 11.96 8.18 34.07
C ASN A 26 11.53 7.40 32.83
N PRO A 27 10.34 7.68 32.27
CA PRO A 27 9.93 7.07 31.01
C PRO A 27 10.91 7.47 29.89
N VAL A 28 11.42 6.47 29.18
CA VAL A 28 12.28 6.68 28.02
C VAL A 28 11.37 6.86 26.81
N PHE A 29 11.45 8.04 26.19
CA PHE A 29 10.74 8.33 24.94
C PHE A 29 11.63 7.93 23.77
N LEU A 30 11.08 7.12 22.88
CA LEU A 30 11.75 6.64 21.68
C LEU A 30 10.89 7.02 20.48
N ASP A 31 11.48 7.73 19.52
CA ASP A 31 10.81 8.19 18.31
C ASP A 31 10.81 7.13 17.21
N TYR A 32 10.53 5.87 17.58
CA TYR A 32 10.39 4.76 16.64
C TYR A 32 8.94 4.57 16.20
N ASN A 33 8.76 3.89 15.06
CA ASN A 33 7.45 3.41 14.68
C ASN A 33 6.90 2.47 15.78
N PRO A 34 5.75 2.79 16.40
CA PRO A 34 5.25 2.05 17.55
C PRO A 34 4.99 0.59 17.22
N TYR A 35 4.53 0.28 16.01
CA TYR A 35 4.19 -1.09 15.62
C TYR A 35 5.42 -1.97 15.37
N ALA A 36 6.48 -1.41 14.80
CA ALA A 36 7.72 -2.17 14.65
C ALA A 36 8.44 -2.35 15.99
N PHE A 37 8.42 -1.33 16.86
CA PHE A 37 9.01 -1.46 18.18
C PHE A 37 8.29 -2.52 19.03
N LEU A 38 6.98 -2.68 18.89
CA LEU A 38 6.24 -3.78 19.54
C LEU A 38 6.78 -5.16 19.16
N VAL A 39 7.15 -5.38 17.89
CA VAL A 39 7.75 -6.65 17.44
C VAL A 39 9.09 -6.89 18.12
N VAL A 40 9.92 -5.85 18.27
CA VAL A 40 11.19 -5.96 19.00
C VAL A 40 10.94 -6.32 20.47
N LEU A 41 9.95 -5.68 21.11
CA LEU A 41 9.62 -5.97 22.50
C LEU A 41 9.09 -7.39 22.69
N ASP A 42 8.28 -7.88 21.76
CA ASP A 42 7.79 -9.25 21.79
C ASP A 42 8.94 -10.22 21.56
N TYR A 43 9.87 -9.93 20.64
CA TYR A 43 11.10 -10.70 20.48
C TYR A 43 11.93 -10.77 21.77
N LEU A 44 12.10 -9.64 22.48
CA LEU A 44 12.80 -9.62 23.76
C LEU A 44 12.12 -10.48 24.85
N ARG A 45 10.81 -10.71 24.74
CA ARG A 45 10.02 -11.52 25.69
C ARG A 45 10.00 -13.01 25.33
N THR A 46 9.75 -13.33 24.07
CA THR A 46 9.47 -14.70 23.61
C THR A 46 10.66 -15.35 22.91
N ASN A 47 11.70 -14.57 22.59
CA ASN A 47 12.82 -14.96 21.74
C ASN A 47 12.39 -15.46 20.34
N GLN A 48 11.18 -15.08 19.91
CA GLN A 48 10.59 -15.41 18.62
C GLN A 48 10.15 -14.13 17.91
N VAL A 49 10.51 -13.99 16.64
CA VAL A 49 10.15 -12.83 15.83
C VAL A 49 8.80 -13.11 15.16
N CYS A 50 7.73 -12.53 15.69
CA CYS A 50 6.40 -12.60 15.10
C CYS A 50 6.04 -11.25 14.50
N ILE A 51 6.05 -11.14 13.16
CA ILE A 51 5.74 -9.89 12.46
C ILE A 51 4.25 -9.88 12.09
N PRO A 52 3.43 -8.96 12.63
CA PRO A 52 2.04 -8.81 12.22
C PRO A 52 1.96 -8.41 10.75
N ARG A 53 0.94 -8.90 10.03
CA ARG A 53 0.73 -8.60 8.59
C ARG A 53 0.65 -7.09 8.26
N ASN A 54 0.36 -6.27 9.26
CA ASN A 54 0.22 -4.82 9.12
C ASN A 54 1.57 -4.08 9.29
N VAL A 55 2.67 -4.78 9.57
CA VAL A 55 4.00 -4.19 9.80
C VAL A 55 4.94 -4.66 8.70
N SER A 56 5.59 -3.70 8.02
CA SER A 56 6.58 -4.00 7.00
C SER A 56 7.80 -4.71 7.60
N THR A 57 8.19 -5.84 7.00
CA THR A 57 9.37 -6.62 7.41
C THR A 57 10.66 -5.82 7.28
N ASN A 58 10.75 -4.94 6.27
CA ASN A 58 11.90 -4.05 6.09
C ASN A 58 12.01 -3.03 7.23
N LEU A 59 10.88 -2.53 7.73
CA LEU A 59 10.85 -1.58 8.83
C LEU A 59 11.28 -2.25 10.14
N VAL A 60 10.86 -3.50 10.36
CA VAL A 60 11.34 -4.31 11.50
C VAL A 60 12.85 -4.52 11.43
N LYS A 61 13.39 -4.88 10.25
CA LYS A 61 14.86 -5.05 10.06
C LYS A 61 15.64 -3.79 10.43
N ILE A 62 15.21 -2.62 9.95
CA ILE A 62 15.85 -1.34 10.25
C ILE A 62 15.90 -1.10 11.76
N VAL A 63 14.79 -1.35 12.47
CA VAL A 63 14.73 -1.14 13.92
C VAL A 63 15.62 -2.16 14.67
N PHE A 64 15.68 -3.41 14.22
CA PHE A 64 16.59 -4.41 14.82
C PHE A 64 18.07 -4.07 14.60
N ASP A 65 18.43 -3.62 13.39
CA ASP A 65 19.78 -3.16 13.06
C ASP A 65 20.17 -1.94 13.90
N GLU A 66 19.28 -0.96 14.04
CA GLU A 66 19.48 0.25 14.82
C GLU A 66 19.62 -0.05 16.32
N LEU A 67 18.86 -1.03 16.82
CA LEU A 67 18.95 -1.50 18.20
C LEU A 67 20.09 -2.51 18.44
N ARG A 68 20.86 -2.86 17.40
CA ARG A 68 21.97 -3.83 17.46
C ARG A 68 21.57 -5.16 18.09
N ILE A 69 20.37 -5.63 17.74
CA ILE A 69 19.87 -6.94 18.15
C ILE A 69 20.05 -7.88 16.96
N ASP A 70 20.89 -8.90 17.13
CA ASP A 70 21.12 -9.89 16.08
C ASP A 70 19.80 -10.57 15.72
N LEU A 71 19.39 -10.40 14.47
CA LEU A 71 18.16 -10.99 13.99
C LEU A 71 18.40 -12.49 13.75
N PRO A 72 17.76 -13.40 14.49
CA PRO A 72 17.85 -14.82 14.15
C PRO A 72 17.24 -15.01 12.75
N GLU A 73 17.89 -15.84 11.93
CA GLU A 73 17.41 -16.20 10.58
C GLU A 73 15.89 -16.38 10.59
N PHE A 74 15.20 -15.64 9.71
CA PHE A 74 13.76 -15.66 9.60
C PHE A 74 13.28 -17.09 9.39
N ILE A 75 12.77 -17.72 10.45
CA ILE A 75 11.92 -18.88 10.29
C ILE A 75 10.54 -18.30 9.99
N GLU A 76 10.17 -18.23 8.72
CA GLU A 76 8.78 -18.16 8.32
C GLU A 76 8.08 -19.43 8.84
N THR A 77 7.68 -19.44 10.11
CA THR A 77 6.84 -20.50 10.66
C THR A 77 5.40 -20.30 10.18
N GLU A 78 5.18 -20.56 8.89
CA GLU A 78 3.97 -21.29 8.51
C GLU A 78 4.23 -22.77 8.83
N THR A 79 4.01 -23.19 10.07
CA THR A 79 4.01 -24.63 10.39
C THR A 79 3.03 -24.94 11.51
N TYR A 80 1.79 -25.24 11.13
CA TYR A 80 0.99 -26.21 11.88
C TYR A 80 1.33 -27.60 11.33
N ALA A 81 2.05 -28.36 12.15
CA ALA A 81 2.17 -29.82 12.21
C ALA A 81 1.78 -30.66 10.98
N SER A 82 2.77 -31.31 10.35
CA SER A 82 2.93 -32.78 10.32
C SER A 82 4.08 -33.18 9.36
N LEU A 83 5.12 -33.84 9.88
CA LEU A 83 6.09 -34.66 9.13
C LEU A 83 5.75 -36.15 9.38
N PRO A 84 6.22 -37.14 8.59
CA PRO A 84 7.16 -37.07 7.46
C PRO A 84 6.72 -37.86 6.20
N ASN A 85 7.30 -37.54 5.04
CA ASN A 85 7.80 -38.60 4.15
C ASN A 85 9.10 -38.12 3.48
N VAL A 86 10.22 -38.70 3.91
CA VAL A 86 11.57 -38.38 3.46
C VAL A 86 11.91 -39.40 2.38
N ASN A 87 11.62 -39.13 1.10
CA ASN A 87 12.31 -39.79 -0.02
C ASN A 87 11.98 -39.31 -1.45
N GLU A 88 11.28 -38.19 -1.67
CA GLU A 88 11.12 -37.66 -3.04
C GLU A 88 11.97 -36.41 -3.27
N PRO A 89 12.89 -36.40 -4.26
CA PRO A 89 13.51 -35.16 -4.70
C PRO A 89 12.43 -34.23 -5.29
N PRO A 90 12.53 -32.90 -5.09
CA PRO A 90 11.47 -31.99 -5.50
C PRO A 90 11.31 -32.01 -7.02
N PRO A 91 10.07 -32.00 -7.56
CA PRO A 91 9.85 -31.86 -8.98
C PRO A 91 10.31 -30.47 -9.43
N TYR A 92 11.30 -30.43 -10.33
CA TYR A 92 11.66 -29.22 -11.06
C TYR A 92 10.55 -28.89 -12.06
N THR A 93 9.52 -28.16 -11.62
CA THR A 93 8.79 -27.17 -12.43
C THR A 93 7.68 -26.59 -11.59
N GLN A 94 7.81 -25.33 -11.21
CA GLN A 94 6.68 -24.41 -11.06
C GLN A 94 7.23 -22.99 -11.08
N ASN A 95 6.89 -22.26 -12.14
CA ASN A 95 7.03 -20.82 -12.20
C ASN A 95 6.43 -20.21 -10.92
N PRO A 96 7.02 -19.15 -10.34
CA PRO A 96 6.41 -18.43 -9.23
C PRO A 96 5.20 -17.67 -9.76
N THR A 97 4.06 -18.37 -9.89
CA THR A 97 2.75 -17.75 -9.80
C THR A 97 2.61 -17.41 -8.33
N SER A 98 3.13 -16.25 -7.95
CA SER A 98 2.75 -15.58 -6.71
C SER A 98 1.24 -15.46 -6.71
N SER A 99 0.56 -16.37 -6.02
CA SER A 99 -0.84 -16.24 -5.68
C SER A 99 -0.94 -15.09 -4.69
N ILE A 100 -0.97 -13.87 -5.22
CA ILE A 100 -1.42 -12.69 -4.49
C ILE A 100 -2.80 -13.07 -3.99
N ALA A 101 -2.94 -13.25 -2.67
CA ALA A 101 -4.22 -13.52 -2.05
C ALA A 101 -5.19 -12.46 -2.55
N LYS A 102 -6.26 -12.89 -3.25
CA LYS A 102 -7.23 -11.96 -3.80
C LYS A 102 -7.79 -11.14 -2.64
N PRO A 103 -7.68 -9.80 -2.68
CA PRO A 103 -8.32 -8.96 -1.69
C PRO A 103 -9.83 -9.22 -1.71
N THR A 104 -10.34 -9.77 -0.62
CA THR A 104 -11.75 -10.09 -0.47
C THR A 104 -12.53 -8.80 -0.25
N ILE A 105 -13.49 -8.53 -1.13
CA ILE A 105 -14.44 -7.45 -0.91
C ILE A 105 -15.34 -7.80 0.28
N GLY A 106 -15.42 -6.92 1.28
CA GLY A 106 -16.24 -7.10 2.48
C GLY A 106 -17.76 -6.93 2.30
N PHE A 107 -18.28 -6.86 1.07
CA PHE A 107 -19.70 -6.62 0.78
C PHE A 107 -20.25 -7.56 -0.30
N LYS A 108 -21.57 -7.80 -0.27
CA LYS A 108 -22.28 -8.61 -1.26
C LYS A 108 -22.53 -7.82 -2.54
N LEU A 109 -22.29 -8.47 -3.68
CA LEU A 109 -22.54 -7.93 -5.02
C LEU A 109 -23.79 -8.59 -5.62
N ASP A 110 -24.62 -7.79 -6.29
CA ASP A 110 -25.73 -8.30 -7.10
C ASP A 110 -25.19 -8.87 -8.43
N ASN A 111 -25.96 -9.69 -9.15
CA ASN A 111 -25.53 -10.27 -10.44
C ASN A 111 -25.02 -9.23 -11.45
N HIS A 112 -25.70 -8.08 -11.55
CA HIS A 112 -25.26 -7.00 -12.44
C HIS A 112 -23.98 -6.31 -11.93
N GLN A 113 -23.83 -6.15 -10.61
CA GLN A 113 -22.62 -5.56 -10.02
C GLN A 113 -21.43 -6.51 -10.15
N GLN A 114 -21.65 -7.83 -10.12
CA GLN A 114 -20.62 -8.84 -10.31
C GLN A 114 -19.97 -8.75 -11.70
N ILE A 115 -20.76 -8.50 -12.74
CA ILE A 115 -20.25 -8.32 -14.11
C ILE A 115 -19.37 -7.07 -14.20
N LEU A 116 -19.83 -5.96 -13.61
CA LEU A 116 -19.05 -4.72 -13.56
C LEU A 116 -17.77 -4.90 -12.75
N TYR A 117 -17.86 -5.58 -11.61
CA TYR A 117 -16.73 -5.90 -10.74
C TYR A 117 -15.67 -6.71 -11.47
N ASN A 118 -16.04 -7.78 -12.17
CA ASN A 118 -15.08 -8.62 -12.89
C ASN A 118 -14.29 -7.84 -13.94
N ARG A 119 -14.89 -6.79 -14.53
CA ARG A 119 -14.19 -5.89 -15.46
C ARG A 119 -13.30 -4.87 -14.74
N LEU A 120 -13.67 -4.47 -13.53
CA LEU A 120 -12.95 -3.49 -12.70
C LEU A 120 -11.80 -4.09 -11.89
N GLU A 121 -11.95 -5.33 -11.43
CA GLU A 121 -11.01 -6.06 -10.56
C GLU A 121 -9.56 -5.97 -11.05
N PRO A 122 -9.24 -6.21 -12.34
CA PRO A 122 -7.85 -6.16 -12.82
C PRO A 122 -7.24 -4.77 -12.71
N LEU A 123 -8.01 -3.72 -13.04
CA LEU A 123 -7.55 -2.33 -12.92
C LEU A 123 -7.33 -1.96 -11.46
N MET A 124 -8.33 -2.25 -10.62
CA MET A 124 -8.29 -1.89 -9.21
C MET A 124 -7.11 -2.59 -8.55
N PHE A 125 -7.07 -3.92 -8.53
CA PHE A 125 -6.08 -4.65 -7.76
C PHE A 125 -4.74 -4.85 -8.45
N GLY A 126 -4.70 -4.80 -9.78
CA GLY A 126 -3.46 -4.91 -10.54
C GLY A 126 -2.68 -3.61 -10.61
N SER A 127 -3.36 -2.45 -10.60
CA SER A 127 -2.72 -1.16 -10.86
C SER A 127 -3.00 -0.12 -9.77
N ILE A 128 -4.27 0.12 -9.45
CA ILE A 128 -4.66 1.22 -8.57
C ILE A 128 -4.23 0.93 -7.12
N PHE A 129 -4.58 -0.22 -6.55
CA PHE A 129 -4.20 -0.59 -5.19
C PHE A 129 -2.67 -0.60 -4.99
N PRO A 130 -1.86 -1.25 -5.84
CA PRO A 130 -0.40 -1.18 -5.71
C PRO A 130 0.14 0.25 -5.73
N LEU A 131 -0.40 1.11 -6.59
CA LEU A 131 -0.03 2.53 -6.64
C LEU A 131 -0.37 3.24 -5.33
N LEU A 132 -1.60 3.06 -4.84
CA LEU A 132 -2.05 3.64 -3.57
C LEU A 132 -1.19 3.13 -2.39
N THR A 133 -0.95 1.82 -2.31
CA THR A 133 -0.13 1.20 -1.27
C THR A 133 1.28 1.78 -1.29
N SER A 134 1.87 1.94 -2.48
CA SER A 134 3.20 2.57 -2.60
C SER A 134 3.22 3.98 -2.04
N GLN A 135 2.20 4.79 -2.34
CA GLN A 135 2.15 6.18 -1.86
C GLN A 135 1.91 6.25 -0.35
N PHE A 136 1.08 5.38 0.20
CA PHE A 136 0.86 5.31 1.65
C PHE A 136 2.09 4.79 2.41
N ASN A 137 2.82 3.83 1.83
CA ASN A 137 4.10 3.37 2.39
C ASN A 137 5.18 4.46 2.40
N LEU A 138 5.08 5.46 1.51
CA LEU A 138 5.93 6.66 1.54
C LEU A 138 5.50 7.68 2.61
N GLY A 139 4.46 7.39 3.39
CA GLY A 139 3.97 8.24 4.47
C GLY A 139 2.94 9.28 4.04
N HIS A 140 2.47 9.24 2.79
CA HIS A 140 1.41 10.15 2.34
C HIS A 140 0.07 9.75 2.95
N THR A 141 -0.65 10.69 3.55
CA THR A 141 -1.96 10.43 4.17
C THR A 141 -3.13 10.97 3.34
N GLN A 142 -2.85 11.87 2.40
CA GLN A 142 -3.83 12.50 1.52
C GLN A 142 -3.34 12.40 0.07
N LEU A 143 -4.14 11.76 -0.78
CA LEU A 143 -3.79 11.50 -2.17
C LEU A 143 -4.91 11.96 -3.11
N LYS A 144 -4.52 12.57 -4.23
CA LYS A 144 -5.39 12.78 -5.39
C LYS A 144 -4.87 11.94 -6.55
N LEU A 145 -5.63 10.91 -6.93
CA LEU A 145 -5.29 10.05 -8.06
C LEU A 145 -6.16 10.39 -9.26
N ALA A 146 -5.55 10.82 -10.36
CA ALA A 146 -6.23 11.05 -11.62
C ALA A 146 -5.98 9.89 -12.60
N ILE A 147 -7.05 9.24 -13.04
CA ILE A 147 -7.03 8.26 -14.14
C ILE A 147 -7.22 9.03 -15.44
N ILE A 148 -6.21 8.94 -16.30
CA ILE A 148 -6.13 9.66 -17.56
C ILE A 148 -6.14 8.69 -18.75
N PRO A 149 -6.74 9.07 -19.88
CA PRO A 149 -6.65 8.28 -21.10
C PRO A 149 -5.20 8.24 -21.63
N PRO A 150 -4.83 7.18 -22.38
CA PRO A 150 -3.46 6.95 -22.85
C PRO A 150 -2.91 8.07 -23.75
N THR A 151 -3.80 8.86 -24.34
CA THR A 151 -3.45 9.98 -25.23
C THR A 151 -2.86 11.19 -24.49
N ILE A 152 -2.91 11.21 -23.16
CA ILE A 152 -2.46 12.32 -22.35
C ILE A 152 -1.14 11.97 -21.68
N ASP A 153 -0.14 12.81 -21.89
CA ASP A 153 1.09 12.79 -21.11
C ASP A 153 0.98 13.82 -19.97
N PRO A 154 0.92 13.38 -18.69
CA PRO A 154 0.78 14.28 -17.55
C PRO A 154 1.98 15.23 -17.38
N THR A 155 3.14 14.89 -17.97
CA THR A 155 4.35 15.71 -17.88
C THR A 155 4.41 16.84 -18.91
N LYS A 156 3.65 16.73 -20.01
CA LYS A 156 3.71 17.68 -21.14
C LYS A 156 2.43 18.51 -21.33
N ASN A 157 1.26 17.96 -21.00
CA ASN A 157 0.01 18.43 -21.60
C ASN A 157 -0.93 19.20 -20.65
N ALA A 158 -0.53 19.52 -19.42
CA ALA A 158 -1.56 19.87 -18.43
C ALA A 158 -1.19 20.89 -17.37
N SER A 159 -1.26 22.17 -17.75
CA SER A 159 -1.39 23.29 -16.81
C SER A 159 -2.54 23.09 -15.81
N ASP A 160 -3.64 22.43 -16.23
CA ASP A 160 -4.82 22.17 -15.40
C ASP A 160 -4.75 20.88 -14.56
N LEU A 161 -3.81 19.95 -14.84
CA LEU A 161 -3.56 18.80 -13.96
C LEU A 161 -2.61 19.22 -12.82
N ILE A 162 -1.71 20.17 -13.08
CA ILE A 162 -0.65 20.65 -12.17
C ILE A 162 -1.17 21.71 -11.17
N THR A 163 -2.49 21.94 -11.04
CA THR A 163 -2.97 22.86 -9.99
C THR A 163 -2.53 22.35 -8.62
N GLU A 164 -1.63 23.04 -7.92
CA GLU A 164 -1.14 22.59 -6.61
C GLU A 164 -2.27 22.70 -5.59
N ASP A 165 -2.94 21.58 -5.34
CA ASP A 165 -3.88 21.48 -4.23
C ASP A 165 -3.06 21.27 -2.95
N VAL A 166 -2.91 22.34 -2.17
CA VAL A 166 -2.15 22.34 -0.91
C VAL A 166 -2.63 21.20 -0.02
N GLY A 167 -1.72 20.26 0.29
CA GLY A 167 -1.96 19.13 1.20
C GLY A 167 -2.18 17.77 0.54
N TYR A 168 -2.38 17.69 -0.78
CA TYR A 168 -2.57 16.42 -1.48
C TYR A 168 -1.37 16.03 -2.33
N VAL A 169 -0.93 14.77 -2.24
CA VAL A 169 -0.02 14.20 -3.22
C VAL A 169 -0.80 13.81 -4.46
N LYS A 170 -0.48 14.44 -5.60
CA LYS A 170 -1.08 14.11 -6.88
C LYS A 170 -0.35 12.94 -7.53
N SER A 171 -1.11 11.91 -7.89
CA SER A 171 -0.65 10.75 -8.64
C SER A 171 -1.48 10.60 -9.90
N TYR A 172 -0.86 10.08 -10.96
CA TYR A 172 -1.53 9.90 -12.25
C TYR A 172 -1.43 8.43 -12.66
N TYR A 173 -2.55 7.88 -13.13
CA TYR A 173 -2.59 6.56 -13.76
C TYR A 173 -3.05 6.70 -15.21
N SER A 174 -2.16 6.40 -16.14
CA SER A 174 -2.50 6.37 -17.57
C SER A 174 -3.03 4.99 -17.94
N LEU A 175 -4.24 4.96 -18.50
CA LEU A 175 -4.91 3.71 -18.91
C LEU A 175 -4.09 2.99 -19.99
N LYS A 176 -3.85 1.70 -19.79
CA LYS A 176 -3.08 0.85 -20.70
C LYS A 176 -4.01 0.02 -21.58
N LYS A 177 -3.45 -0.54 -22.66
CA LYS A 177 -4.18 -1.48 -23.52
C LYS A 177 -4.56 -2.73 -22.70
N GLY A 178 -5.86 -2.98 -22.55
CA GLY A 178 -6.39 -4.05 -21.71
C GLY A 178 -7.08 -3.55 -20.43
N ASP A 179 -6.85 -2.30 -20.04
CA ASP A 179 -7.62 -1.65 -18.98
C ASP A 179 -9.05 -1.34 -19.47
N PRO A 180 -10.03 -1.20 -18.55
CA PRO A 180 -11.35 -0.70 -18.90
C PRO A 180 -11.27 0.69 -19.52
N ASP A 181 -12.05 0.90 -20.58
CA ASP A 181 -12.07 2.19 -21.28
C ASP A 181 -12.61 3.30 -20.37
N LEU A 182 -12.11 4.51 -20.57
CA LEU A 182 -12.54 5.67 -19.78
C LEU A 182 -14.07 5.92 -19.82
N PRO A 183 -14.77 5.77 -20.97
CA PRO A 183 -16.23 5.90 -20.99
C PRO A 183 -16.97 4.88 -20.12
N PHE A 184 -16.37 3.71 -19.86
CA PHE A 184 -16.90 2.73 -18.92
C PHE A 184 -16.67 3.19 -17.47
N LEU A 185 -15.46 3.65 -17.16
CA LEU A 185 -15.09 4.10 -15.81
C LEU A 185 -15.90 5.32 -15.33
N ILE A 186 -16.31 6.19 -16.25
CA ILE A 186 -17.09 7.40 -15.97
C ILE A 186 -18.58 7.10 -15.66
N GLN A 187 -19.07 5.88 -15.92
CA GLN A 187 -20.47 5.56 -15.67
C GLN A 187 -20.80 5.63 -14.18
N PRO A 188 -21.94 6.24 -13.77
CA PRO A 188 -22.27 6.43 -12.35
C PRO A 188 -22.24 5.14 -11.53
N LYS A 189 -22.77 4.05 -12.09
CA LYS A 189 -22.79 2.73 -11.43
C LYS A 189 -21.39 2.16 -11.22
N VAL A 190 -20.46 2.47 -12.12
CA VAL A 190 -19.07 2.01 -12.09
C VAL A 190 -18.28 2.84 -11.09
N THR A 191 -18.47 4.16 -11.07
CA THR A 191 -17.84 5.05 -10.07
C THR A 191 -18.31 4.74 -8.65
N GLU A 192 -19.62 4.49 -8.45
CA GLU A 192 -20.14 4.07 -7.15
C GLU A 192 -19.55 2.74 -6.70
N LEU A 193 -19.39 1.79 -7.63
CA LEU A 193 -18.78 0.49 -7.33
C LEU A 193 -17.29 0.63 -7.00
N MET A 194 -16.55 1.47 -7.73
CA MET A 194 -15.15 1.78 -7.44
C MET A 194 -14.99 2.39 -6.04
N GLU A 195 -15.86 3.33 -5.67
CA GLU A 195 -15.84 3.93 -4.34
C GLU A 195 -16.07 2.88 -3.26
N LYS A 196 -17.05 1.99 -3.44
CA LYS A 196 -17.28 0.87 -2.51
C LYS A 196 -16.06 -0.06 -2.44
N ILE A 197 -15.45 -0.42 -3.57
CA ILE A 197 -14.25 -1.28 -3.60
C ILE A 197 -13.10 -0.61 -2.86
N LEU A 198 -12.92 0.70 -2.98
CA LEU A 198 -11.86 1.42 -2.27
C LEU A 198 -12.14 1.52 -0.76
N ARG A 199 -13.38 1.84 -0.37
CA ARG A 199 -13.77 1.98 1.04
C ARG A 199 -13.77 0.66 1.81
N TYR A 200 -14.22 -0.42 1.17
CA TYR A 200 -14.34 -1.75 1.78
C TYR A 200 -13.24 -2.72 1.33
N GLY A 201 -12.31 -2.23 0.51
CA GLY A 201 -11.12 -2.97 0.13
C GLY A 201 -10.13 -3.01 1.29
N SER A 202 -9.00 -3.67 1.07
CA SER A 202 -7.96 -3.90 2.09
C SER A 202 -7.19 -2.64 2.53
N MET A 203 -7.73 -1.45 2.29
CA MET A 203 -7.11 -0.17 2.67
C MET A 203 -8.00 0.56 3.67
N ASP A 204 -7.43 0.96 4.82
CA ASP A 204 -8.11 1.74 5.87
C ASP A 204 -8.33 3.21 5.42
N LEU A 205 -9.07 3.40 4.33
CA LEU A 205 -9.41 4.71 3.79
C LEU A 205 -10.56 5.32 4.60
N LYS A 206 -10.29 6.45 5.26
CA LYS A 206 -11.29 7.23 6.00
C LYS A 206 -12.23 7.97 5.05
N PHE A 207 -11.69 8.44 3.92
CA PHE A 207 -12.42 9.20 2.92
C PHE A 207 -12.03 8.77 1.52
N VAL A 208 -13.05 8.55 0.68
CA VAL A 208 -12.92 8.27 -0.74
C VAL A 208 -13.98 9.09 -1.46
N GLN A 209 -13.57 9.89 -2.42
CA GLN A 209 -14.49 10.60 -3.30
C GLN A 209 -13.99 10.50 -4.74
N ILE A 210 -14.87 10.04 -5.63
CA ILE A 210 -14.58 9.90 -7.05
C ILE A 210 -15.44 10.89 -7.81
N TYR A 211 -14.83 11.67 -8.71
CA TYR A 211 -15.53 12.62 -9.55
C TYR A 211 -14.98 12.63 -10.96
N VAL A 212 -15.87 12.94 -11.90
CA VAL A 212 -15.54 13.10 -13.30
C VAL A 212 -15.18 14.56 -13.50
N LYS A 213 -13.96 14.82 -13.95
CA LYS A 213 -13.46 16.17 -14.20
C LYS A 213 -13.28 16.35 -15.70
N ASN A 214 -13.81 17.44 -16.23
CA ASN A 214 -13.53 17.86 -17.60
C ASN A 214 -12.27 18.72 -17.58
N ILE A 215 -11.28 18.35 -18.38
CA ILE A 215 -10.04 19.12 -18.55
C ILE A 215 -9.90 19.56 -19.99
N THR A 216 -9.33 20.74 -20.18
CA THR A 216 -8.96 21.25 -21.50
C THR A 216 -7.48 21.03 -21.71
N LEU A 217 -7.14 20.17 -22.67
CA LEU A 217 -5.76 19.94 -23.07
C LEU A 217 -5.37 20.91 -24.16
N ARG A 218 -4.20 21.54 -24.04
CA ARG A 218 -3.56 22.23 -25.15
C ARG A 218 -2.55 21.28 -25.76
N LEU A 219 -2.79 20.90 -27.00
CA LEU A 219 -1.94 20.00 -27.77
C LEU A 219 -1.37 20.79 -28.95
N GLU A 220 -0.07 20.66 -29.17
CA GLU A 220 0.55 21.16 -30.39
C GLU A 220 0.39 20.10 -31.49
N ASN A 221 -0.18 20.49 -32.62
CA ASN A 221 -0.34 19.58 -33.76
C ASN A 221 0.98 19.45 -34.55
N ALA A 222 0.99 18.58 -35.56
CA ALA A 222 2.17 18.36 -36.41
C ALA A 222 2.65 19.62 -37.19
N PHE A 223 1.86 20.71 -37.18
CA PHE A 223 2.17 21.99 -37.82
C PHE A 223 2.58 23.08 -36.81
N GLY A 224 2.75 22.74 -35.53
CA GLY A 224 3.09 23.71 -34.49
C GLY A 224 1.93 24.61 -34.06
N LEU A 225 0.70 24.29 -34.46
CA LEU A 225 -0.49 25.03 -34.07
C LEU A 225 -1.07 24.43 -32.78
N LEU A 226 -1.39 25.30 -31.84
CA LEU A 226 -2.03 24.92 -30.58
C LEU A 226 -3.51 24.62 -30.82
N GLU A 227 -3.91 23.38 -30.64
CA GLU A 227 -5.29 22.94 -30.59
C GLU A 227 -5.71 22.72 -29.14
N SER A 228 -6.94 23.11 -28.79
CA SER A 228 -7.52 22.84 -27.48
C SER A 228 -8.54 21.72 -27.58
N LYS A 229 -8.32 20.62 -26.87
CA LYS A 229 -9.22 19.47 -26.84
C LYS A 229 -9.73 19.24 -25.44
N ASN A 230 -11.06 19.22 -25.29
CA ASN A 230 -11.70 18.86 -24.04
C ASN A 230 -11.76 17.35 -23.90
N THR A 231 -11.41 16.85 -22.72
CA THR A 231 -11.54 15.43 -22.38
C THR A 231 -11.94 15.28 -20.93
N ASN A 232 -12.67 14.22 -20.65
CA ASN A 232 -12.95 13.84 -19.27
C ASN A 232 -11.76 13.07 -18.72
N ILE A 233 -11.61 13.11 -17.40
CA ILE A 233 -10.75 12.26 -16.59
C ILE A 233 -11.52 11.83 -15.34
N LEU A 234 -11.05 10.79 -14.66
CA LEU A 234 -11.59 10.40 -13.36
C LEU A 234 -10.60 10.84 -12.29
N GLU A 235 -11.03 11.71 -11.37
CA GLU A 235 -10.21 12.16 -10.25
C GLU A 235 -10.75 11.54 -8.95
N MET A 236 -9.85 11.00 -8.15
CA MET A 236 -10.15 10.31 -6.89
C MET A 236 -9.40 10.99 -5.76
N THR A 237 -10.13 11.49 -4.77
CA THR A 237 -9.57 12.04 -3.53
C THR A 237 -9.64 10.99 -2.44
N LEU A 238 -8.50 10.66 -1.84
CA LEU A 238 -8.33 9.55 -0.90
C LEU A 238 -7.61 10.03 0.36
N HIS A 239 -8.16 9.69 1.53
CA HIS A 239 -7.55 10.00 2.81
C HIS A 239 -7.39 8.71 3.62
N LEU A 240 -6.16 8.45 4.05
CA LEU A 240 -5.85 7.38 4.98
C LEU A 240 -6.28 7.78 6.41
N LYS A 241 -6.66 6.80 7.22
CA LYS A 241 -7.05 6.98 8.62
C LYS A 241 -5.86 7.31 9.53
#